data_AF-A0A370LSE3-F1
#
_entry.id   AF-A0A370LSE3-F1
#
_cell.length_a   1.000
_cell.length_b   1.000
_cell.length_c   1.000
_cell.angle_alpha   90.00
_cell.angle_beta   90.00
_cell.angle_gamma   90.00
#
_symmetry.space_group_name_H-M   'P 1'
#
loop_
_entity.id
_entity.type
_entity.pdbx_description
1 polymer ?
#
loop_
_entity_poly.entity_id
_entity_poly.type
_entity_poly.pdbx_seq_one_letter_code
_entity_poly.pdbx_strand_id
1 'polypeptide(L)'
;MSTYAVLVGDISYKDYPSYENVVNFLRRGGWLNKDDLFVAEYGTDPVCEESTLNPDGLIIQIPRAYYRNLAAHLEILSAGSISSLFIWATTDGQYQGGVWNDGNETLYDLTEWAKDPDQAVDLLDNPDDELPDEPEFWNDVVELFVDTFDTIS
;
A
#
# COMPACT_ATOMS: atom_id res chain seq x y z
N MET A 1 14.51 -8.59 9.73
CA MET A 1 13.62 -7.49 10.16
C MET A 1 12.27 -7.69 9.49
N SER A 2 11.20 -7.14 10.07
CA SER A 2 9.90 -7.09 9.42
C SER A 2 9.55 -5.63 9.22
N THR A 3 9.06 -5.30 8.04
CA THR A 3 8.64 -3.94 7.67
C THR A 3 7.13 -3.90 7.66
N TYR A 4 6.57 -2.86 8.26
CA TYR A 4 5.14 -2.57 8.22
C TYR A 4 4.94 -1.33 7.37
N ALA A 5 4.02 -1.44 6.41
CA ALA A 5 3.62 -0.32 5.58
C ALA A 5 2.10 -0.31 5.45
N VAL A 6 1.53 0.89 5.47
CA VAL A 6 0.22 1.07 4.85
C VAL A 6 0.41 0.78 3.37
N LEU A 7 -0.48 -0.01 2.79
CA LEU A 7 -0.49 -0.31 1.37
C LEU A 7 -1.93 -0.36 0.88
N VAL A 8 -2.17 0.24 -0.27
CA VAL A 8 -3.39 0.12 -1.08
C VAL A 8 -2.96 -0.10 -2.53
N GLY A 9 -3.80 -0.78 -3.32
CA GLY A 9 -3.52 -0.85 -4.74
C GLY A 9 -4.51 -1.63 -5.56
N ASP A 10 -4.37 -1.51 -6.87
CA ASP A 10 -5.20 -2.15 -7.87
C ASP A 10 -4.33 -2.83 -8.92
N ILE A 11 -4.68 -4.06 -9.27
CA ILE A 11 -3.96 -4.85 -10.26
C ILE A 11 -4.95 -5.47 -11.23
N SER A 12 -4.69 -5.32 -12.53
CA SER A 12 -5.43 -5.98 -13.59
C SER A 12 -4.51 -6.92 -14.36
N TYR A 13 -4.94 -8.14 -14.65
CA TYR A 13 -4.15 -9.13 -15.39
C TYR A 13 -4.73 -9.42 -16.76
N LYS A 14 -3.86 -9.83 -17.68
CA LYS A 14 -4.24 -10.20 -19.05
C LYS A 14 -4.84 -11.60 -19.16
N ASP A 15 -4.48 -12.49 -18.23
CA ASP A 15 -4.85 -13.89 -18.27
C ASP A 15 -5.01 -14.48 -16.87
N TYR A 16 -5.86 -15.51 -16.79
CA TYR A 16 -6.16 -16.21 -15.55
C TYR A 16 -4.93 -16.87 -14.89
N PRO A 17 -4.00 -17.51 -15.64
CA PRO A 17 -2.76 -18.03 -15.03
C PRO A 17 -1.94 -16.98 -14.27
N SER A 18 -1.75 -15.78 -14.82
CA SER A 18 -1.06 -14.68 -14.14
C SER A 18 -1.80 -14.25 -12.87
N TYR A 19 -3.11 -14.04 -12.96
CA TYR A 19 -3.96 -13.71 -11.81
C TYR A 19 -3.87 -14.77 -10.71
N GLU A 20 -4.07 -16.05 -11.05
CA GLU A 20 -4.08 -17.16 -10.11
C GLU A 20 -2.73 -17.37 -9.43
N ASN A 21 -1.62 -17.12 -10.16
CA ASN A 21 -0.28 -17.16 -9.57
C ASN A 21 -0.12 -16.16 -8.43
N VAL A 22 -0.63 -14.93 -8.61
CA VAL A 22 -0.55 -13.89 -7.58
C VAL A 22 -1.51 -14.17 -6.42
N VAL A 23 -2.74 -14.61 -6.68
CA VAL A 23 -3.66 -15.06 -5.61
C VAL A 23 -3.03 -16.18 -4.78
N ASN A 24 -2.40 -17.17 -5.42
CA ASN A 24 -1.70 -18.24 -4.73
C ASN A 24 -0.47 -17.77 -3.96
N PHE A 25 0.22 -16.74 -4.44
CA PHE A 25 1.30 -16.08 -3.70
C PHE A 25 0.76 -15.41 -2.45
N LEU A 26 -0.33 -14.63 -2.57
CA LEU A 26 -0.96 -13.92 -1.47
C LEU A 26 -1.45 -14.87 -0.36
N ARG A 27 -2.12 -15.98 -0.75
CA ARG A 27 -2.53 -17.04 0.19
C ARG A 27 -1.35 -17.68 0.90
N ARG A 28 -0.27 -18.01 0.17
CA ARG A 28 0.94 -18.65 0.75
C ARG A 28 1.69 -17.71 1.70
N GLY A 29 1.70 -16.41 1.40
CA GLY A 29 2.29 -15.39 2.27
C GLY A 29 1.44 -15.05 3.50
N GLY A 30 0.19 -15.54 3.55
CA GLY A 30 -0.71 -15.33 4.68
C GLY A 30 -1.42 -13.97 4.65
N TRP A 31 -1.48 -13.31 3.49
CA TRP A 31 -2.22 -12.05 3.30
C TRP A 31 -3.66 -12.28 2.84
N LEU A 32 -4.03 -13.51 2.48
CA LEU A 32 -5.40 -13.92 2.24
C LEU A 32 -5.78 -15.04 3.20
N ASN A 33 -6.98 -14.97 3.77
CA ASN A 33 -7.53 -16.04 4.58
C ASN A 33 -8.18 -17.14 3.69
N LYS A 34 -8.82 -18.12 4.33
CA LYS A 34 -9.49 -19.25 3.64
C LYS A 34 -10.72 -18.84 2.81
N ASP A 35 -11.27 -17.68 3.11
CA ASP A 35 -12.46 -17.10 2.47
C ASP A 35 -12.05 -16.03 1.43
N ASP A 36 -10.76 -16.00 1.07
CA ASP A 36 -10.17 -15.05 0.12
C ASP A 36 -10.28 -13.57 0.51
N LEU A 37 -10.36 -13.29 1.81
CA LEU A 37 -10.33 -11.92 2.34
C LEU A 37 -8.91 -11.54 2.76
N PHE A 38 -8.53 -10.28 2.52
CA PHE A 38 -7.24 -9.75 2.93
C PHE A 38 -7.10 -9.68 4.45
N VAL A 39 -5.88 -9.94 4.94
CA VAL A 39 -5.51 -9.82 6.35
C VAL A 39 -4.19 -9.05 6.50
N ALA A 40 -4.14 -8.13 7.47
CA ALA A 40 -3.00 -7.24 7.72
C ALA A 40 -1.84 -7.93 8.48
N GLU A 41 -2.19 -8.76 9.47
CA GLU A 41 -1.28 -9.54 10.30
C GLU A 41 -1.75 -11.00 10.36
N TYR A 42 -0.81 -11.94 10.55
CA TYR A 42 -0.99 -13.39 10.45
C TYR A 42 -2.31 -13.93 11.05
N GLY A 43 -3.36 -13.90 10.22
CA GLY A 43 -4.59 -14.64 10.33
C GLY A 43 -5.40 -14.41 11.61
N THR A 44 -6.36 -13.50 11.55
CA THR A 44 -7.73 -13.83 12.01
C THR A 44 -8.76 -12.87 11.45
N ASP A 45 -8.52 -11.57 11.61
CA ASP A 45 -9.52 -10.57 11.27
C ASP A 45 -9.28 -10.01 9.86
N PRO A 46 -10.27 -10.13 8.96
CA PRO A 46 -10.15 -9.57 7.63
C PRO A 46 -10.18 -8.03 7.72
N VAL A 47 -9.41 -7.38 6.84
CA VAL A 47 -9.38 -5.92 6.75
C VAL A 47 -10.59 -5.36 5.99
N CYS A 48 -11.35 -6.23 5.33
CA CYS A 48 -12.55 -5.90 4.56
C CYS A 48 -13.64 -6.97 4.76
N GLU A 49 -14.92 -6.57 4.66
CA GLU A 49 -16.06 -7.49 4.83
C GLU A 49 -16.33 -8.34 3.57
N GLU A 50 -15.91 -7.85 2.40
CA GLU A 50 -16.14 -8.49 1.10
C GLU A 50 -14.81 -8.79 0.40
N SER A 51 -14.82 -9.82 -0.46
CA SER A 51 -13.65 -10.18 -1.28
C SER A 51 -13.39 -9.09 -2.32
N THR A 52 -12.17 -8.58 -2.33
CA THR A 52 -11.65 -7.66 -3.33
C THR A 52 -10.98 -8.38 -4.51
N LEU A 53 -11.10 -9.71 -4.56
CA LEU A 53 -10.71 -10.54 -5.69
C LEU A 53 -11.87 -10.64 -6.70
N ASN A 54 -11.62 -10.24 -7.96
CA ASN A 54 -12.56 -10.37 -9.07
C ASN A 54 -11.98 -11.28 -10.16
N PRO A 55 -12.23 -12.60 -10.10
CA PRO A 55 -11.67 -13.56 -11.06
C PRO A 55 -12.26 -13.44 -12.47
N ASP A 56 -13.49 -12.96 -12.61
CA ASP A 56 -14.12 -12.76 -13.93
C ASP A 56 -13.49 -11.56 -14.66
N GLY A 57 -13.16 -10.51 -13.91
CA GLY A 57 -12.45 -9.33 -14.40
C GLY A 57 -10.93 -9.46 -14.41
N LEU A 58 -10.37 -10.51 -13.80
CA LEU A 58 -8.93 -10.69 -13.55
C LEU A 58 -8.32 -9.51 -12.78
N ILE A 59 -9.04 -9.02 -11.76
CA ILE A 59 -8.66 -7.87 -10.96
C ILE A 59 -8.43 -8.28 -9.50
N ILE A 60 -7.38 -7.73 -8.90
CA ILE A 60 -7.10 -7.80 -7.46
C ILE A 60 -7.04 -6.37 -6.94
N GLN A 61 -7.92 -6.03 -6.01
CA GLN A 61 -7.79 -4.79 -5.24
C GLN A 61 -7.23 -5.12 -3.87
N ILE A 62 -6.12 -4.50 -3.50
CA ILE A 62 -5.51 -4.61 -2.18
C ILE A 62 -6.14 -3.50 -1.33
N PRO A 63 -7.01 -3.83 -0.36
CA PRO A 63 -7.63 -2.82 0.48
C PRO A 63 -6.59 -2.13 1.34
N ARG A 64 -6.77 -0.83 1.59
CA ARG A 64 -5.88 -0.04 2.46
C ARG A 64 -5.80 -0.65 3.85
N ALA A 65 -4.61 -1.11 4.22
CA ALA A 65 -4.32 -1.60 5.57
C ALA A 65 -2.81 -1.61 5.83
N TYR A 66 -2.44 -1.87 7.10
CA TYR A 66 -1.05 -2.07 7.51
C TYR A 66 -0.62 -3.50 7.23
N TYR A 67 0.07 -3.73 6.12
CA TYR A 67 0.55 -5.06 5.78
C TYR A 67 1.98 -5.27 6.22
N ARG A 68 2.22 -6.43 6.85
CA ARG A 68 3.58 -6.89 7.12
C ARG A 68 4.24 -7.41 5.85
N ASN A 69 5.36 -6.81 5.46
CA ASN A 69 6.24 -7.18 4.34
C ASN A 69 5.62 -7.18 2.92
N LEU A 70 4.31 -6.93 2.74
CA LEU A 70 3.67 -7.04 1.42
C LEU A 70 4.23 -6.02 0.41
N ALA A 71 4.53 -4.80 0.87
CA ALA A 71 5.16 -3.76 0.06
C ALA A 71 6.56 -4.14 -0.48
N ALA A 72 7.23 -5.14 0.11
CA ALA A 72 8.51 -5.64 -0.42
C ALA A 72 8.33 -6.57 -1.64
N HIS A 73 7.10 -6.84 -2.06
CA HIS A 73 6.76 -7.82 -3.08
C HIS A 73 5.99 -7.24 -4.28
N LEU A 74 5.97 -5.92 -4.48
CA LEU A 74 5.23 -5.26 -5.56
C LEU A 74 5.63 -5.76 -6.96
N GLU A 75 6.91 -6.10 -7.17
CA GLU A 75 7.38 -6.74 -8.41
C GLU A 75 6.70 -8.09 -8.67
N ILE A 76 6.49 -8.89 -7.63
CA ILE A 76 5.82 -10.19 -7.74
C ILE A 76 4.33 -9.99 -8.00
N LEU A 77 3.71 -9.03 -7.30
CA LEU A 77 2.29 -8.70 -7.47
C LEU A 77 1.99 -8.18 -8.88
N SER A 78 2.88 -7.37 -9.45
CA SER A 78 2.75 -6.81 -10.81
C SER A 78 3.19 -7.79 -11.92
N ALA A 79 3.70 -8.98 -11.59
CA ALA A 79 4.21 -9.90 -12.59
C ALA A 79 3.11 -10.38 -13.57
N GLY A 80 3.19 -9.91 -14.81
CA GLY A 80 2.22 -10.24 -15.86
C GLY A 80 0.92 -9.45 -15.80
N SER A 81 0.86 -8.37 -15.01
CA SER A 81 -0.25 -7.42 -15.04
C SER A 81 -0.32 -6.66 -16.38
N ILE A 82 -1.52 -6.19 -16.72
CA ILE A 82 -1.74 -5.15 -17.75
C ILE A 82 -1.51 -3.78 -17.11
N SER A 83 -2.04 -3.61 -15.90
CA SER A 83 -1.87 -2.41 -15.10
C SER A 83 -1.70 -2.77 -13.63
N SER A 84 -0.90 -2.00 -12.92
CA SER A 84 -0.71 -2.11 -11.47
C SER A 84 -0.42 -0.75 -10.88
N LEU A 85 -1.24 -0.32 -9.92
CA LEU A 85 -1.00 0.84 -9.09
C LEU A 85 -0.88 0.38 -7.64
N PHE A 86 0.21 0.75 -6.96
CA PHE A 86 0.34 0.57 -5.52
C PHE A 86 0.81 1.87 -4.88
N ILE A 87 0.25 2.18 -3.72
CA ILE A 87 0.68 3.30 -2.90
C ILE A 87 1.01 2.73 -1.54
N TRP A 88 2.22 2.99 -1.05
CA TRP A 88 2.68 2.47 0.23
C TRP A 88 3.45 3.50 1.02
N ALA A 89 3.40 3.37 2.34
CA ALA A 89 4.15 4.21 3.27
C ALA A 89 4.52 3.43 4.54
N THR A 90 5.79 3.47 4.93
CA THR A 90 6.31 2.74 6.09
C THR A 90 6.06 3.48 7.39
N THR A 91 5.84 2.71 8.45
CA THR A 91 5.63 3.24 9.82
C THR A 91 6.71 2.82 10.80
N ASP A 92 7.74 2.10 10.34
CA ASP A 92 8.80 1.52 11.19
C ASP A 92 9.98 2.48 11.44
N GLY A 93 9.71 3.78 11.44
CA GLY A 93 10.69 4.85 11.75
C GLY A 93 11.66 5.18 10.61
N GLN A 94 11.54 4.52 9.46
CA GLN A 94 12.24 4.94 8.23
C GLN A 94 11.48 6.03 7.48
N TYR A 95 10.16 6.14 7.68
CA TYR A 95 9.27 7.13 7.08
C TYR A 95 9.51 7.30 5.59
N GLN A 96 9.37 6.20 4.85
CA GLN A 96 9.50 6.17 3.39
C GLN A 96 8.15 5.88 2.76
N GLY A 97 7.86 6.55 1.66
CA GLY A 97 6.68 6.30 0.84
C GLY A 97 7.07 5.90 -0.58
N GLY A 98 6.14 5.25 -1.28
CA GLY A 98 6.34 4.89 -2.66
C GLY A 98 5.04 4.82 -3.44
N VAL A 99 5.10 5.26 -4.69
CA VAL A 99 4.06 5.06 -5.70
C VAL A 99 4.62 4.16 -6.78
N TRP A 100 4.04 2.98 -6.93
CA TRP A 100 4.36 2.04 -8.00
C TRP A 100 3.30 2.13 -9.09
N ASN A 101 3.71 2.41 -10.31
CA ASN A 101 2.82 2.46 -11.47
C ASN A 101 3.44 1.70 -12.64
N ASP A 102 2.83 0.57 -13.00
CA ASP A 102 3.20 -0.26 -14.16
C ASP A 102 4.69 -0.60 -14.26
N GLY A 103 5.29 -0.98 -13.12
CA GLY A 103 6.70 -1.35 -13.05
C GLY A 103 7.66 -0.19 -12.77
N ASN A 104 7.15 1.03 -12.64
CA ASN A 104 7.92 2.21 -12.29
C ASN A 104 7.61 2.61 -10.86
N GLU A 105 8.64 2.64 -10.02
CA GLU A 105 8.52 3.09 -8.64
C GLU A 105 9.06 4.52 -8.49
N THR A 106 8.25 5.38 -7.87
CA THR A 106 8.67 6.71 -7.40
C THR A 106 8.71 6.65 -5.88
N LEU A 107 9.90 6.86 -5.32
CA LEU A 107 10.13 6.85 -3.88
C LEU A 107 10.10 8.27 -3.31
N TYR A 108 9.59 8.38 -2.09
CA TYR A 108 9.45 9.63 -1.35
C TYR A 108 10.07 9.47 0.03
N ASP A 109 10.83 10.49 0.44
CA ASP A 109 11.19 10.69 1.84
C ASP A 109 10.02 11.42 2.51
N LEU A 110 9.31 10.75 3.42
CA LEU A 110 8.12 11.34 4.04
C LEU A 110 8.47 12.52 4.94
N THR A 111 9.72 12.62 5.41
CA THR A 111 10.18 13.76 6.21
C THR A 111 10.38 15.02 5.35
N GLU A 112 10.79 14.86 4.09
CA GLU A 112 10.84 15.97 3.14
C GLU A 112 9.45 16.28 2.59
N TRP A 113 8.66 15.24 2.31
CA TRP A 113 7.29 15.36 1.80
C TRP A 113 6.39 16.13 2.78
N ALA A 114 6.45 15.82 4.08
CA ALA A 114 5.64 16.46 5.12
C ALA A 114 5.94 17.96 5.30
N LYS A 115 7.09 18.45 4.82
CA LYS A 115 7.46 19.87 4.88
C LYS A 115 7.00 20.67 3.67
N ASP A 116 6.58 19.99 2.60
CA ASP A 116 6.11 20.66 1.39
C ASP A 116 4.67 21.15 1.62
N PRO A 117 4.43 22.46 1.75
CA PRO A 117 3.10 22.99 2.06
C PRO A 117 2.10 22.78 0.91
N ASP A 118 2.56 22.50 -0.31
CA ASP A 118 1.68 22.19 -1.45
C ASP A 118 1.23 20.72 -1.45
N GLN A 119 1.93 19.83 -0.73
CA GLN A 119 1.65 18.39 -0.70
C GLN A 119 1.06 17.93 0.65
N ALA A 120 1.58 18.46 1.75
CA ALA A 120 1.24 18.13 3.12
C ALA A 120 0.35 19.22 3.76
N VAL A 121 -0.71 19.61 3.05
CA VAL A 121 -1.62 20.67 3.48
C VAL A 121 -2.21 20.33 4.86
N ASP A 122 -2.22 21.31 5.76
CA ASP A 122 -2.77 21.22 7.13
C ASP A 122 -1.98 20.34 8.13
N LEU A 123 -0.82 19.77 7.76
CA LEU A 123 0.03 19.05 8.72
C LEU A 123 0.91 19.97 9.59
N LEU A 124 1.28 21.14 9.08
CA LEU A 124 2.09 22.14 9.79
C LEU A 124 1.45 23.52 9.68
N ASP A 125 1.51 24.29 10.77
CA ASP A 125 1.12 25.71 10.78
C ASP A 125 2.11 26.57 9.97
N ASN A 126 3.39 26.15 9.88
CA ASN A 126 4.44 26.79 9.10
C ASN A 126 5.45 25.74 8.55
N PRO A 127 5.80 25.75 7.25
CA PRO A 127 6.73 24.79 6.65
C PRO A 127 8.17 24.85 7.20
N ASP A 128 8.54 25.95 7.86
CA ASP A 128 9.84 26.09 8.52
C ASP A 128 9.88 25.49 9.94
N ASP A 129 8.74 25.01 10.47
CA ASP A 129 8.68 24.41 11.79
C ASP A 129 9.40 23.05 11.84
N GLU A 130 9.96 22.73 13.00
CA GLU A 130 10.51 21.39 13.22
C GLU A 130 9.37 20.37 13.23
N LEU A 131 9.55 19.26 12.51
CA LEU A 131 8.57 18.19 12.48
C LEU A 131 8.41 17.58 13.88
N PRO A 132 7.18 17.41 14.38
CA PRO A 132 6.94 16.70 15.63
C PRO A 132 7.54 15.28 15.59
N ASP A 133 8.23 14.89 16.65
CA ASP A 133 8.72 13.52 16.86
C ASP A 133 7.68 12.71 17.68
N GLU A 134 6.41 12.85 17.30
CA GLU A 134 5.28 12.18 17.95
C GLU A 134 4.73 11.08 17.02
N PRO A 135 4.50 9.85 17.52
CA PRO A 135 3.97 8.76 16.69
C PRO A 135 2.66 9.10 15.99
N GLU A 136 1.79 9.87 16.64
CA GLU A 136 0.51 10.34 16.08
C GLU A 136 0.72 11.21 14.84
N PHE A 137 1.66 12.16 14.89
CA PHE A 137 2.00 13.01 13.75
C PHE A 137 2.46 12.18 12.54
N TRP A 138 3.33 11.20 12.76
CA TRP A 138 3.84 10.38 11.67
C TRP A 138 2.79 9.41 11.10
N ASN A 139 1.83 8.97 11.91
CA ASN A 139 0.68 8.24 11.39
C ASN A 139 -0.18 9.15 10.49
N ASP A 140 -0.41 10.40 10.89
CA ASP A 140 -1.16 11.36 10.06
C ASP A 140 -0.44 11.66 8.74
N VAL A 141 0.89 11.80 8.76
CA VAL A 141 1.73 11.93 7.54
C VAL A 141 1.55 10.74 6.61
N VAL A 142 1.62 9.53 7.15
CA VAL A 142 1.49 8.27 6.39
C VAL A 142 0.11 8.15 5.76
N GLU A 143 -0.95 8.40 6.54
CA GLU A 143 -2.31 8.36 6.03
C GLU A 143 -2.54 9.44 4.96
N LEU A 144 -2.10 10.69 5.20
CA LEU A 144 -2.23 11.78 4.22
C LEU A 144 -1.47 11.50 2.93
N PHE A 145 -0.26 10.94 3.03
CA PHE A 145 0.52 10.53 1.85
C PHE A 145 -0.28 9.54 1.01
N VAL A 146 -0.84 8.50 1.64
CA VAL A 146 -1.63 7.49 0.94
C VAL A 146 -2.88 8.14 0.32
N ASP A 147 -3.61 8.97 1.05
CA ASP A 147 -4.80 9.69 0.54
C ASP A 147 -4.50 10.59 -0.66
N THR A 148 -3.36 11.28 -0.62
CA THR A 148 -2.94 12.20 -1.68
C THR A 148 -2.78 11.48 -3.01
N PHE A 149 -2.24 10.26 -3.01
CA PHE A 149 -2.03 9.49 -4.23
C PHE A 149 -3.20 8.58 -4.58
N ASP A 150 -3.99 8.14 -3.60
CA ASP A 150 -5.14 7.24 -3.81
C ASP A 150 -6.29 7.97 -4.54
N THR A 151 -6.48 9.27 -4.24
CA THR A 151 -7.49 10.12 -4.90
C THR A 151 -7.20 10.46 -6.37
N ILE A 152 -6.04 10.08 -6.89
CA ILE A 152 -5.63 10.34 -8.28
C ILE A 152 -6.03 9.16 -9.22
N SER A 153 -6.56 8.06 -8.67
CA SER A 153 -6.92 6.83 -9.40
C SER A 153 -8.36 6.78 -9.94
#